data_AF-A0A920NYQ3-F1
#
_entry.id   AF-A0A920NYQ3-F1
#
_cell.length_a   1.000
_cell.length_b   1.000
_cell.length_c   1.000
_cell.angle_alpha   90.00
_cell.angle_beta   90.00
_cell.angle_gamma   90.00
#
_symmetry.space_group_name_H-M   'P 1'
#
loop_
_entity.id
_entity.type
_entity.pdbx_description
1 polymer ?
#
loop_
_entity_poly.entity_id
_entity_poly.type
_entity_poly.pdbx_seq_one_letter_code
_entity_poly.pdbx_strand_id
1 'polypeptide(L)' 'MVDGDKIIVEAELFSLDGKQRFYEKKVGNLNEFKEIGKEIGILLKTKSNNSYKR' A
#
# COMPACT_ATOMS: atom_id res chain seq x y z
N MET A 1 -10.03 1.05 6.15
CA MET A 1 -11.47 1.20 6.49
C MET A 1 -12.18 -0.09 6.12
N VAL A 2 -13.11 -0.55 6.95
CA VAL A 2 -13.97 -1.70 6.64
C VAL A 2 -15.39 -1.17 6.50
N ASP A 3 -16.09 -1.57 5.45
CA ASP A 3 -17.47 -1.19 5.17
C ASP A 3 -18.23 -2.44 4.70
N GLY A 4 -19.02 -3.03 5.59
CA GLY A 4 -19.69 -4.30 5.35
C GLY A 4 -18.70 -5.42 5.00
N ASP A 5 -18.87 -5.98 3.80
CA ASP A 5 -18.01 -7.02 3.22
C ASP A 5 -16.82 -6.46 2.44
N LYS A 6 -16.63 -5.15 2.41
CA LYS A 6 -15.54 -4.47 1.72
C LYS A 6 -14.48 -3.95 2.67
N ILE A 7 -13.26 -3.90 2.15
CA ILE A 7 -12.12 -3.25 2.79
C ILE A 7 -11.52 -2.22 1.84
N ILE A 8 -11.19 -1.06 2.40
CA ILE A 8 -10.34 -0.06 1.77
C ILE A 8 -9.01 -0.07 2.51
N VAL A 9 -7.95 -0.37 1.78
CA VAL A 9 -6.56 -0.36 2.29
C VAL A 9 -5.81 0.76 1.58
N GLU A 10 -5.24 1.65 2.38
CA GLU A 10 -4.41 2.77 1.94
C GLU A 10 -3.06 2.64 2.62
N ALA A 11 -1.98 2.86 1.87
CA ALA A 11 -0.64 2.82 2.41
C ALA A 11 0.26 3.84 1.71
N GLU A 12 1.22 4.33 2.48
CA GLU A 12 2.22 5.30 2.04
C GLU A 12 3.61 4.76 2.34
N LEU A 13 4.54 5.05 1.44
CA LEU A 13 5.96 4.79 1.60
C LEU A 13 6.71 6.08 1.32
N PHE A 14 7.66 6.43 2.18
CA PHE A 14 8.47 7.63 2.02
C PHE A 14 9.89 7.27 1.59
N SER A 15 10.51 8.14 0.80
CA SER A 15 11.95 8.05 0.53
C SER A 15 12.76 8.23 1.81
N LEU A 16 14.03 7.80 1.78
CA LEU A 16 14.96 7.97 2.90
C LEU A 16 15.07 9.41 3.40
N ASP A 17 15.02 10.38 2.49
CA ASP A 17 15.06 11.81 2.80
C ASP A 17 13.68 12.42 3.08
N GLY A 18 12.62 11.62 3.02
CA GLY A 18 11.23 12.04 3.26
C GLY A 18 10.63 12.95 2.20
N LYS A 19 11.37 13.30 1.14
CA LYS A 19 10.90 14.26 0.11
C LYS A 19 9.94 13.65 -0.88
N GLN A 20 10.02 12.35 -1.10
CA GLN A 20 9.13 11.62 -2.00
C GLN A 20 8.17 10.77 -1.19
N ARG A 21 6.90 10.80 -1.59
CA ARG A 21 5.83 9.99 -1.04
C ARG A 21 5.24 9.13 -2.15
N PHE A 22 5.28 7.83 -1.96
CA PHE A 22 4.62 6.84 -2.80
C PHE A 22 3.33 6.43 -2.09
N TYR A 23 2.20 6.50 -2.78
CA TYR A 23 0.89 6.21 -2.22
C TYR A 23 0.17 5.16 -3.07
N GLU A 24 -0.53 4.27 -2.39
CA GLU A 24 -1.43 3.30 -3.00
C GLU A 24 -2.73 3.18 -2.20
N LYS A 25 -3.81 2.95 -2.94
CA LYS A 25 -5.13 2.68 -2.41
C LYS A 25 -5.76 1.55 -3.19
N LYS A 26 -6.34 0.59 -2.48
CA LYS A 26 -7.21 -0.42 -3.08
C LYS A 26 -8.48 -0.61 -2.27
N VAL A 27 -9.51 -1.01 -2.99
CA VAL A 27 -10.79 -1.46 -2.45
C VAL A 27 -10.98 -2.89 -2.92
N GLY A 28 -11.42 -3.77 -2.03
CA GLY A 28 -11.75 -5.15 -2.36
C GLY A 28 -12.59 -5.79 -1.27
N ASN A 29 -12.77 -7.10 -1.35
CA ASN A 29 -13.57 -7.81 -0.36
C ASN A 29 -12.76 -8.06 0.92
N LEU A 30 -13.43 -8.15 2.06
CA LEU A 30 -12.79 -8.32 3.36
C LEU A 30 -12.00 -9.64 3.44
N ASN A 31 -12.45 -10.68 2.74
CA ASN A 31 -11.75 -11.97 2.65
C ASN A 31 -10.46 -11.91 1.82
N GLU A 32 -10.25 -10.87 0.99
CA GLU A 32 -9.07 -10.65 0.15
C GLU A 32 -8.03 -9.73 0.81
N PHE A 33 -8.21 -9.36 2.09
CA PHE A 33 -7.38 -8.35 2.77
C PHE A 33 -5.88 -8.67 2.72
N LYS A 34 -5.52 -9.96 2.76
CA LYS A 34 -4.14 -10.42 2.77
C LYS A 34 -3.49 -10.23 1.40
N GLU A 35 -4.20 -10.59 0.34
CA GLU A 35 -3.80 -10.39 -1.05
C GLU A 35 -3.68 -8.90 -1.36
N ILE A 36 -4.67 -8.09 -0.99
CA ILE A 36 -4.67 -6.64 -1.17
C ILE A 36 -3.46 -6.01 -0.47
N GLY A 37 -3.17 -6.39 0.78
CA GLY A 37 -2.01 -5.91 1.52
C GLY A 37 -0.68 -6.28 0.86
N LYS A 38 -0.55 -7.52 0.36
CA LYS A 38 0.63 -7.99 -0.36
C LYS A 38 0.84 -7.20 -1.66
N GLU A 39 -0.22 -7.00 -2.44
CA GLU A 39 -0.15 -6.25 -3.69
C GLU A 39 0.24 -4.79 -3.48
N ILE A 40 -0.38 -4.11 -2.51
CA ILE A 40 -0.02 -2.74 -2.14
C ILE A 40 1.46 -2.66 -1.75
N GLY A 41 1.95 -3.59 -0.94
CA GLY A 41 3.36 -3.64 -0.56
C GLY A 41 4.31 -3.82 -1.75
N ILE A 42 3.98 -4.71 -2.70
CA ILE A 42 4.75 -4.92 -3.92
C ILE A 42 4.74 -3.66 -4.81
N LEU A 43 3.58 -3.02 -4.96
CA LEU A 43 3.43 -1.79 -5.75
C LEU A 43 4.27 -0.65 -5.16
N LEU A 44 4.18 -0.42 -3.86
CA LEU A 44 4.96 0.63 -3.19
C LEU A 44 6.47 0.37 -3.30
N LYS A 45 6.92 -0.89 -3.11
CA LYS A 45 8.33 -1.25 -3.29
C LYS A 45 8.83 -1.06 -4.72
N THR A 46 8.00 -1.42 -5.71
CA THR A 46 8.31 -1.23 -7.13
C THR A 46 8.37 0.26 -7.48
N LYS A 47 7.35 1.03 -7.09
CA LYS A 47 7.26 2.48 -7.32
C LYS A 47 8.42 3.25 -6.70
N SER A 48 8.83 2.86 -5.49
CA SER A 48 9.93 3.49 -4.79
C SER A 48 11.31 3.10 -5.30
N ASN A 49 11.44 2.07 -6.13
CA ASN A 49 12.71 1.61 -6.69
C ASN A 49 13.84 1.52 -5.65
N ASN A 50 13.53 0.96 -4.46
CA ASN A 50 14.46 0.85 -3.31
C ASN A 50 14.97 2.18 -2.72
N SER A 51 14.35 3.33 -3.02
CA SER A 51 14.68 4.64 -2.43
C SER A 51 14.09 4.86 -1.02
N TYR A 52 13.47 3.84 -0.44
CA TYR A 52 12.78 3.87 0.85
C TYR A 52 13.64 3.35 2.01
N LYS A 53 13.22 3.66 3.24
CA LYS A 53 13.91 3.22 4.46
C LYS A 53 13.86 1.68 4.60
N ARG A 54 15.03 1.04 4.69
CA ARG A 54 15.19 -0.40 4.92
C ARG A 54 15.04 -0.76 6.39
#